data_AF-A0AAU7PKM9-F1
#
_entry.id   AF-A0AAU7PKM9-F1
#
_cell.length_a   1.000
_cell.length_b   1.000
_cell.length_c   1.000
_cell.angle_alpha   90.00
_cell.angle_beta   90.00
_cell.angle_gamma   90.00
#
_symmetry.space_group_name_H-M   'P 1'
#
loop_
_entity.id
_entity.type
_entity.pdbx_description
1 polymer ?
#
loop_
_entity_poly.entity_id
_entity_poly.type
_entity_poly.pdbx_seq_one_letter_code
_entity_poly.pdbx_strand_id
1 'polypeptide(L)'
;MNTNVLDYMGVKLEKRNEYAIDYVTELLESYKTATGLDMIKFVSGTGHRKSMEQRQYQEMQRFLERLKSYAKHIEICGDERNSYSKTDYDATFMRIKRDYMGNDQLLPAYNLQAAICDEYIAAVDVKPYASDMECFVPLMEKFNSLYGRYPKYPVADAGYGSYNNYLYCEEHGMEKFMKFTMFKKETTDKKYHNDPYRAVNFKRAKSGALICPNGKRFRFKYNKQVYKNKYGRTEEIYECEGCEDCPYKPDCCKKKSGNRTICMNQELTAIHQEVISNLESIHGALLRMNRSIQAEGTFGVIKWDKSYKRLYRRGEKNVNLELTLISCGYNLYKYHNKKSRLLTAA
;
A
#
# COMPACT_ATOMS: atom_id res chain seq x y z
N MET A 1 26.40 20.66 -26.85
CA MET A 1 27.62 20.30 -26.11
C MET A 1 28.63 19.66 -27.05
N ASN A 2 28.32 18.47 -27.62
CA ASN A 2 29.17 17.81 -28.63
C ASN A 2 29.50 18.71 -29.83
N THR A 3 28.49 19.14 -30.58
CA THR A 3 28.69 19.88 -31.84
C THR A 3 29.25 21.31 -31.73
N ASN A 4 29.16 21.95 -30.55
CA ASN A 4 29.44 23.39 -30.42
C ASN A 4 30.70 23.70 -29.61
N VAL A 5 31.19 22.77 -28.80
CA VAL A 5 32.32 23.01 -27.87
C VAL A 5 33.29 21.83 -27.89
N LEU A 6 32.78 20.60 -27.78
CA LEU A 6 33.61 19.41 -27.60
C LEU A 6 34.15 18.82 -28.93
N ASP A 7 33.46 19.02 -30.05
CA ASP A 7 33.94 18.62 -31.39
C ASP A 7 35.27 19.32 -31.74
N TYR A 8 35.44 20.59 -31.35
CA TYR A 8 36.70 21.34 -31.53
C TYR A 8 37.84 20.82 -30.64
N MET A 9 37.52 20.01 -29.63
CA MET A 9 38.47 19.44 -28.66
C MET A 9 38.64 17.93 -28.83
N GLY A 10 38.02 17.32 -29.86
CA GLY A 10 38.10 15.88 -30.13
C GLY A 10 37.40 14.99 -29.11
N VAL A 11 36.53 15.55 -28.25
CA VAL A 11 35.81 14.82 -27.20
C VAL A 11 34.37 14.60 -27.64
N LYS A 12 33.88 13.36 -27.58
CA LYS A 12 32.50 13.02 -27.93
C LYS A 12 31.81 12.32 -26.77
N LEU A 13 30.80 12.97 -26.20
CA LEU A 13 30.00 12.37 -25.13
C LEU A 13 28.83 11.61 -25.73
N GLU A 14 28.79 10.31 -25.53
CA GLU A 14 27.69 9.48 -26.01
C GLU A 14 26.43 9.67 -25.17
N LYS A 15 25.26 9.59 -25.83
CA LYS A 15 23.98 9.64 -25.14
C LYS A 15 23.71 8.28 -24.49
N ARG A 16 23.52 8.28 -23.18
CA ARG A 16 23.13 7.10 -22.40
C ARG A 16 21.67 7.15 -22.01
N ASN A 17 21.10 5.97 -21.75
CA ASN A 17 19.76 5.83 -21.17
C ASN A 17 19.76 6.07 -19.66
N GLU A 18 20.88 5.76 -19.00
CA GLU A 18 21.08 5.92 -17.56
C GLU A 18 22.40 6.64 -17.27
N TYR A 19 22.40 7.48 -16.24
CA TYR A 19 23.55 8.28 -15.84
C TYR A 19 23.82 8.07 -14.35
N ALA A 20 24.94 7.42 -14.02
CA ALA A 20 25.41 7.25 -12.64
C ALA A 20 26.04 8.55 -12.12
N ILE A 21 26.02 8.75 -10.80
CA ILE A 21 26.60 9.95 -10.15
C ILE A 21 28.09 10.08 -10.48
N ASP A 22 28.83 8.98 -10.39
CA ASP A 22 30.28 8.98 -10.64
C ASP A 22 30.58 9.35 -12.09
N TYR A 23 29.84 8.78 -13.05
CA TYR A 23 29.98 9.09 -14.46
C TYR A 23 29.73 10.57 -14.77
N VAL A 24 28.66 11.17 -14.24
CA VAL A 24 28.38 12.61 -14.45
C VAL A 24 29.45 13.48 -13.78
N THR A 25 30.03 13.02 -12.67
CA THR A 25 31.13 13.69 -11.98
C THR A 25 32.41 13.67 -12.83
N GLU A 26 32.81 12.52 -13.35
CA GLU A 26 33.95 12.37 -14.27
C GLU A 26 33.76 13.18 -15.56
N LEU A 27 32.53 13.24 -16.07
CA LEU A 27 32.17 14.01 -17.26
C LEU A 27 32.31 15.52 -17.01
N LEU A 28 31.92 16.01 -15.82
CA LEU A 28 32.14 17.39 -15.39
C LEU A 28 33.63 17.73 -15.26
N GLU A 29 34.43 16.84 -14.67
CA GLU A 29 35.88 17.02 -14.54
C GLU A 29 36.57 17.01 -15.91
N SER A 30 36.22 16.06 -16.78
CA SER A 30 36.73 15.97 -18.14
C SER A 30 36.38 17.22 -18.95
N TYR A 31 35.14 17.71 -18.82
CA TYR A 31 34.71 18.94 -19.47
C TYR A 31 35.49 20.16 -18.98
N LYS A 32 35.73 20.26 -17.66
CA LYS A 32 36.51 21.35 -17.07
C LYS A 32 37.96 21.34 -17.57
N THR A 33 38.59 20.17 -17.61
CA THR A 33 39.97 20.01 -18.10
C THR A 33 40.08 20.34 -19.58
N ALA A 34 39.16 19.84 -20.41
CA ALA A 34 39.16 20.10 -21.85
C ALA A 34 38.97 21.59 -22.18
N THR A 35 38.11 22.29 -21.43
CA THR A 35 37.78 23.70 -21.69
C THR A 35 38.68 24.70 -20.97
N GLY A 36 39.58 24.24 -20.10
CA GLY A 36 40.43 25.12 -19.28
C GLY A 36 39.64 26.06 -18.37
N LEU A 37 38.42 25.66 -17.97
CA LEU A 37 37.50 26.51 -17.22
C LEU A 37 38.03 26.84 -15.83
N ASP A 38 38.25 28.13 -15.58
CA ASP A 38 38.55 28.67 -14.25
C ASP A 38 37.25 29.10 -13.54
N MET A 39 36.87 28.35 -12.51
CA MET A 39 35.66 28.59 -11.73
C MET A 39 35.68 29.92 -10.97
N ILE A 40 36.87 30.48 -10.71
CA ILE A 40 37.03 31.76 -10.00
C ILE A 40 36.54 32.93 -10.88
N LYS A 41 36.60 32.79 -12.21
CA LYS A 41 36.21 33.82 -13.18
C LYS A 41 34.72 33.78 -13.54
N PHE A 42 33.93 32.93 -12.88
CA PHE A 42 32.51 32.76 -13.20
C PHE A 42 31.71 34.03 -12.88
N VAL A 43 31.07 34.60 -13.89
CA VAL A 43 30.21 35.77 -13.73
C VAL A 43 28.77 35.37 -13.39
N SER A 44 28.10 36.13 -12.54
CA SER A 44 26.69 35.92 -12.15
C SER A 44 25.98 37.25 -11.90
N GLY A 45 24.64 37.26 -11.92
CA GLY A 45 23.83 38.46 -11.72
C GLY A 45 23.39 39.18 -13.01
N THR A 46 22.56 40.22 -12.85
CA THR A 46 21.99 41.04 -13.92
C THR A 46 23.11 41.83 -14.63
N GLY A 47 23.04 41.95 -15.97
CA GLY A 47 24.05 42.67 -16.77
C GLY A 47 25.31 41.88 -17.15
N HIS A 48 25.53 40.69 -16.59
CA HIS A 48 26.70 39.87 -16.88
C HIS A 48 26.38 38.73 -17.87
N ARG A 49 27.12 38.65 -18.98
CA ARG A 49 26.91 37.61 -19.99
C ARG A 49 27.82 36.41 -19.72
N LYS A 50 27.24 35.32 -19.19
CA LYS A 50 27.93 34.03 -19.03
C LYS A 50 28.40 33.48 -20.37
N SER A 51 29.63 32.97 -20.42
CA SER A 51 30.16 32.25 -21.58
C SER A 51 29.36 30.97 -21.87
N MET A 52 29.49 30.42 -23.08
CA MET A 52 28.78 29.20 -23.44
C MET A 52 29.23 28.02 -22.58
N GLU A 53 30.52 27.96 -22.29
CA GLU A 53 31.18 26.92 -21.53
C GLU A 53 30.75 26.96 -20.06
N GLN A 54 30.69 28.17 -19.48
CA GLN A 54 30.19 28.37 -18.12
C GLN A 54 28.72 27.93 -18.00
N ARG A 55 27.86 28.28 -18.97
CA ARG A 55 26.44 27.88 -18.95
C ARG A 55 26.28 26.37 -18.99
N GLN A 56 26.99 25.70 -19.89
CA GLN A 56 26.94 24.24 -20.02
C GLN A 56 27.50 23.54 -18.78
N TYR A 57 28.61 24.02 -18.22
CA TYR A 57 29.16 23.48 -16.97
C TYR A 57 28.17 23.62 -15.81
N GLN A 58 27.59 24.80 -15.60
CA GLN A 58 26.61 25.04 -14.53
C GLN A 58 25.34 24.20 -14.70
N GLU A 59 24.90 23.97 -15.95
CA GLU A 59 23.76 23.12 -16.24
C GLU A 59 24.05 21.65 -15.90
N MET A 60 25.23 21.13 -16.28
CA MET A 60 25.65 19.78 -15.88
C MET A 60 25.84 19.63 -14.38
N GLN A 61 26.42 20.64 -13.72
CA GLN A 61 26.54 20.67 -12.27
C GLN A 61 25.16 20.61 -11.59
N ARG A 62 24.18 21.38 -12.09
CA ARG A 62 22.80 21.33 -11.62
C ARG A 62 22.18 19.94 -11.81
N PHE A 63 22.47 19.26 -12.92
CA PHE A 63 22.01 17.88 -13.11
C PHE A 63 22.67 16.91 -12.14
N LEU A 64 23.98 17.04 -11.88
CA LEU A 64 24.69 16.24 -10.89
C LEU A 64 24.10 16.42 -9.48
N GLU A 65 23.85 17.67 -9.07
CA GLU A 65 23.23 17.98 -7.77
C GLU A 65 21.82 17.37 -7.65
N ARG A 66 21.02 17.45 -8.72
CA ARG A 66 19.69 16.80 -8.75
C ARG A 66 19.79 15.28 -8.67
N LEU A 67 20.73 14.67 -9.37
CA LEU A 67 20.95 13.23 -9.37
C LEU A 67 21.34 12.75 -7.96
N LYS A 68 22.28 13.45 -7.30
CA LYS A 68 22.66 13.21 -5.90
C LYS A 68 21.46 13.36 -4.95
N SER A 69 20.62 14.38 -5.16
CA SER A 69 19.39 14.57 -4.38
C SER A 69 18.41 13.42 -4.58
N TYR A 70 18.21 12.94 -5.81
CA TYR A 70 17.32 11.81 -6.09
C TYR A 70 17.84 10.51 -5.48
N ALA A 71 19.15 10.24 -5.55
CA ALA A 71 19.75 9.09 -4.88
C ALA A 71 19.48 9.14 -3.37
N LYS A 72 19.70 10.29 -2.72
CA LYS A 72 19.38 10.50 -1.31
C LYS A 72 17.88 10.32 -1.01
N HIS A 73 16.99 10.80 -1.89
CA HIS A 73 15.54 10.62 -1.72
C HIS A 73 15.14 9.14 -1.81
N ILE A 74 15.73 8.38 -2.74
CA ILE A 74 15.49 6.94 -2.91
C ILE A 74 16.00 6.18 -1.69
N GLU A 75 17.21 6.49 -1.22
CA GLU A 75 17.80 5.89 -0.03
C GLU A 75 16.94 6.14 1.22
N ILE A 76 16.49 7.38 1.44
CA ILE A 76 15.63 7.72 2.58
C ILE A 76 14.25 7.04 2.46
N CYS A 77 13.64 7.03 1.27
CA CYS A 77 12.36 6.34 1.06
C CYS A 77 12.49 4.84 1.35
N GLY A 78 13.55 4.21 0.86
CA GLY A 78 13.68 2.75 0.83
C GLY A 78 12.65 2.10 -0.10
N ASP A 79 12.60 0.77 -0.09
CA ASP A 79 11.76 -0.01 -1.01
C ASP A 79 10.31 -0.18 -0.53
N GLU A 80 10.06 0.09 0.75
CA GLU A 80 8.76 -0.20 1.39
C GLU A 80 7.76 0.96 1.32
N ARG A 81 8.19 2.18 0.94
CA ARG A 81 7.31 3.36 0.92
C ARG A 81 7.64 4.33 -0.20
N ASN A 82 6.64 5.14 -0.57
CA ASN A 82 6.72 6.08 -1.68
C ASN A 82 6.91 7.55 -1.25
N SER A 83 6.86 7.86 0.04
CA SER A 83 7.02 9.24 0.52
C SER A 83 7.49 9.30 1.98
N TYR A 84 8.07 10.43 2.35
CA TYR A 84 8.51 10.71 3.71
C TYR A 84 8.41 12.21 4.05
N SER A 85 8.33 12.56 5.34
CA SER A 85 8.32 13.96 5.81
C SER A 85 9.72 14.55 5.81
N LYS A 86 9.87 15.81 5.37
CA LYS A 86 11.18 16.50 5.41
C LYS A 86 11.74 16.70 6.82
N THR A 87 10.87 16.70 7.84
CA THR A 87 11.23 16.97 9.25
C THR A 87 11.20 15.73 10.13
N ASP A 88 10.65 14.63 9.63
CA ASP A 88 10.61 13.33 10.28
C ASP A 88 10.72 12.26 9.20
N TYR A 89 11.96 11.86 8.90
CA TYR A 89 12.21 10.94 7.80
C TYR A 89 11.51 9.60 7.99
N ASP A 90 11.09 9.19 9.18
CA ASP A 90 10.37 7.92 9.37
C ASP A 90 8.86 8.06 9.10
N ALA A 91 8.30 9.28 9.07
CA ALA A 91 6.87 9.50 8.83
C ALA A 91 6.56 9.56 7.33
N THR A 92 5.42 8.97 6.91
CA THR A 92 4.98 8.94 5.52
C THR A 92 3.75 9.82 5.31
N PHE A 93 3.60 10.43 4.13
CA PHE A 93 2.43 11.23 3.84
C PHE A 93 1.21 10.34 3.61
N MET A 94 0.20 10.50 4.47
CA MET A 94 -1.04 9.74 4.45
C MET A 94 -2.24 10.69 4.38
N ARG A 95 -3.33 10.24 3.77
CA ARG A 95 -4.60 10.98 3.82
C ARG A 95 -5.21 10.79 5.20
N ILE A 96 -5.20 11.84 6.00
CA ILE A 96 -5.83 11.82 7.33
C ILE A 96 -7.24 12.38 7.18
N LYS A 97 -8.22 11.62 7.69
CA LYS A 97 -9.59 12.09 7.85
C LYS A 97 -9.62 13.09 9.01
N ARG A 98 -9.64 14.40 8.73
CA ARG A 98 -9.89 15.42 9.76
C ARG A 98 -11.39 15.73 9.82
N ASP A 99 -11.99 15.28 10.93
CA ASP A 99 -13.31 15.63 11.51
C ASP A 99 -14.53 15.85 10.60
N TYR A 100 -15.64 16.29 11.23
CA TYR A 100 -17.01 16.38 10.73
C TYR A 100 -17.17 17.13 9.39
N MET A 101 -16.18 17.95 8.99
CA MET A 101 -16.21 18.72 7.74
C MET A 101 -15.51 18.04 6.55
N GLY A 102 -14.92 16.84 6.72
CA GLY A 102 -14.61 15.94 5.60
C GLY A 102 -13.47 16.36 4.64
N ASN A 103 -12.62 17.31 5.02
CA ASN A 103 -11.48 17.69 4.19
C ASN A 103 -10.30 16.74 4.43
N ASP A 104 -10.07 15.83 3.47
CA ASP A 104 -8.92 14.94 3.44
C ASP A 104 -7.63 15.74 3.27
N GLN A 105 -6.84 15.86 4.34
CA GLN A 105 -5.52 16.50 4.26
C GLN A 105 -4.42 15.45 4.16
N LEU A 106 -3.53 15.62 3.19
CA LEU A 106 -2.31 14.83 3.09
C LEU A 106 -1.31 15.36 4.12
N LEU A 107 -1.05 14.58 5.16
CA LEU A 107 -0.17 14.95 6.27
C LEU A 107 0.82 13.83 6.58
N PRO A 108 2.02 14.16 7.07
CA PRO A 108 2.95 13.16 7.54
C PRO A 108 2.39 12.48 8.78
N ALA A 109 2.31 11.16 8.75
CA ALA A 109 1.74 10.35 9.80
C ALA A 109 2.41 8.98 9.85
N TYR A 110 2.05 8.24 10.89
CA TYR A 110 2.33 6.83 11.01
C TYR A 110 1.01 6.06 11.04
N ASN A 111 1.03 4.85 10.49
CA ASN A 111 -0.09 3.94 10.60
C ASN A 111 0.02 3.18 11.93
N LEU A 112 -0.96 3.40 12.80
CA LEU A 112 -1.02 2.85 14.14
C LEU A 112 -1.86 1.58 14.14
N GLN A 113 -1.30 0.52 14.69
CA GLN A 113 -1.85 -0.82 14.70
C GLN A 113 -1.97 -1.33 16.12
N ALA A 114 -3.08 -1.99 16.43
CA ALA A 114 -3.29 -2.57 17.76
C ALA A 114 -4.02 -3.92 17.63
N ALA A 115 -3.44 -4.95 18.23
CA ALA A 115 -4.09 -6.22 18.47
C ALA A 115 -4.72 -6.18 19.87
N ILE A 116 -6.02 -6.42 19.96
CA ILE A 116 -6.79 -6.31 21.20
C ILE A 116 -7.39 -7.67 21.51
N CYS A 117 -7.19 -8.15 22.73
CA CYS A 117 -7.70 -9.42 23.23
C CYS A 117 -8.36 -9.20 24.59
N ASP A 118 -9.60 -9.66 24.75
CA ASP A 118 -10.40 -9.51 25.97
C ASP A 118 -10.44 -8.07 26.52
N GLU A 119 -10.59 -7.10 25.62
CA GLU A 119 -10.57 -5.66 25.88
C GLU A 119 -9.21 -5.09 26.34
N TYR A 120 -8.14 -5.88 26.31
CA TYR A 120 -6.78 -5.42 26.58
C TYR A 120 -5.98 -5.31 25.29
N ILE A 121 -5.12 -4.31 25.22
CA ILE A 121 -4.19 -4.15 24.12
C ILE A 121 -3.07 -5.18 24.31
N ALA A 122 -3.08 -6.22 23.48
CA ALA A 122 -2.14 -7.33 23.54
C ALA A 122 -0.84 -7.03 22.79
N ALA A 123 -0.93 -6.31 21.67
CA ALA A 123 0.22 -5.81 20.92
C ALA A 123 -0.14 -4.48 20.28
N VAL A 124 0.84 -3.57 20.18
CA VAL A 124 0.73 -2.36 19.37
C VAL A 124 1.90 -2.26 18.43
N ASP A 125 1.70 -1.69 17.26
CA ASP A 125 2.77 -1.42 16.33
C ASP A 125 2.53 -0.13 15.57
N VAL A 126 3.62 0.41 15.04
CA VAL A 126 3.62 1.65 14.27
C VAL A 126 4.44 1.40 13.03
N LYS A 127 3.83 1.64 11.87
CA LYS A 127 4.50 1.48 10.60
C LYS A 127 4.36 2.71 9.72
N PRO A 128 5.36 3.01 8.88
CA PRO A 128 5.28 4.10 7.91
C PRO A 128 4.42 3.73 6.67
N TYR A 129 3.74 2.58 6.66
CA TYR A 129 2.95 2.16 5.53
C TYR A 129 1.64 2.95 5.43
N ALA A 130 1.36 3.50 4.24
CA ALA A 130 0.12 4.23 4.01
C ALA A 130 -1.13 3.32 3.96
N SER A 131 -0.93 2.02 3.76
CA SER A 131 -1.98 1.00 3.65
C SER A 131 -2.02 0.10 4.88
N ASP A 132 -3.22 -0.16 5.41
CA ASP A 132 -3.43 -1.12 6.50
C ASP A 132 -3.05 -2.55 6.09
N MET A 133 -3.14 -2.86 4.79
CA MET A 133 -2.81 -4.16 4.23
C MET A 133 -1.39 -4.61 4.57
N GLU A 134 -0.42 -3.69 4.46
CA GLU A 134 1.01 -3.97 4.67
C GLU A 134 1.37 -4.07 6.16
N CYS A 135 0.51 -3.53 7.03
CA CYS A 135 0.68 -3.56 8.48
C CYS A 135 0.28 -4.89 9.13
N PHE A 136 -0.47 -5.76 8.43
CA PHE A 136 -1.00 -7.00 8.99
C PHE A 136 0.12 -7.94 9.47
N VAL A 137 1.00 -8.33 8.54
CA VAL A 137 2.09 -9.28 8.80
C VAL A 137 3.03 -8.79 9.90
N PRO A 138 3.53 -7.53 9.88
CA PRO A 138 4.33 -7.00 10.98
C PRO A 138 3.66 -7.10 12.35
N LEU A 139 2.35 -6.82 12.43
CA LEU A 139 1.61 -6.91 13.68
C LEU A 139 1.49 -8.37 14.16
N MET A 140 1.25 -9.32 13.25
CA MET A 140 1.17 -10.74 13.57
C MET A 140 2.53 -11.31 14.01
N GLU A 141 3.61 -10.93 13.34
CA GLU A 141 4.99 -11.27 13.75
C GLU A 141 5.31 -10.71 15.13
N LYS A 142 4.94 -9.46 15.39
CA LYS A 142 5.10 -8.85 16.71
C LYS A 142 4.30 -9.60 17.78
N PHE A 143 3.06 -9.97 17.49
CA PHE A 143 2.24 -10.78 18.39
C PHE A 143 2.91 -12.14 18.66
N ASN A 144 3.40 -12.83 17.63
CA ASN A 144 4.12 -14.09 17.78
C ASN A 144 5.40 -13.94 18.62
N SER A 145 6.16 -12.85 18.43
CA SER A 145 7.35 -12.58 19.23
C SER A 145 7.06 -12.36 20.73
N LEU A 146 5.88 -11.81 21.05
CA LEU A 146 5.45 -11.52 22.42
C LEU A 146 4.87 -12.75 23.13
N TYR A 147 4.14 -13.60 22.40
CA TYR A 147 3.35 -14.70 22.98
C TYR A 147 3.81 -16.11 22.56
N GLY A 148 4.80 -16.22 21.67
CA GLY A 148 5.31 -17.49 21.13
C GLY A 148 4.31 -18.24 20.25
N ARG A 149 3.24 -17.57 19.79
CA ARG A 149 2.20 -18.15 18.93
C ARG A 149 1.45 -17.08 18.14
N TYR A 150 0.88 -17.48 17.01
CA TYR A 150 -0.07 -16.67 16.23
C TYR A 150 -1.50 -16.77 16.78
N PRO A 151 -2.35 -15.74 16.58
CA PRO A 151 -3.75 -15.80 16.97
C PRO A 151 -4.53 -16.74 16.04
N LYS A 152 -5.37 -17.63 16.60
CA LYS A 152 -6.19 -18.53 15.79
C LYS A 152 -7.18 -17.78 14.87
N TYR A 153 -7.76 -16.69 15.38
CA TYR A 153 -8.80 -15.90 14.70
C TYR A 153 -8.40 -14.42 14.55
N PRO A 154 -7.57 -14.06 13.57
CA PRO A 154 -7.25 -12.67 13.27
C PRO A 154 -8.45 -11.99 12.59
N VAL A 155 -9.29 -11.32 13.39
CA VAL A 155 -10.45 -10.56 12.89
C VAL A 155 -10.03 -9.12 12.58
N ALA A 156 -10.17 -8.69 11.32
CA ALA A 156 -9.77 -7.35 10.90
C ALA A 156 -10.77 -6.70 9.92
N ASP A 157 -10.62 -5.38 9.75
CA ASP A 157 -11.41 -4.61 8.80
C ASP A 157 -11.01 -4.88 7.34
N ALA A 158 -11.83 -4.37 6.42
CA ALA A 158 -11.70 -4.60 4.99
C ALA A 158 -10.36 -4.13 4.38
N GLY A 159 -9.65 -3.23 5.07
CA GLY A 159 -8.34 -2.72 4.66
C GLY A 159 -7.20 -3.74 4.78
N TYR A 160 -7.37 -4.80 5.59
CA TYR A 160 -6.35 -5.83 5.78
C TYR A 160 -6.53 -7.03 4.84
N GLY A 161 -7.74 -7.26 4.31
CA GLY A 161 -8.03 -8.42 3.47
C GLY A 161 -7.34 -8.35 2.11
N SER A 162 -6.32 -9.17 1.93
CA SER A 162 -5.57 -9.31 0.69
C SER A 162 -5.12 -10.74 0.47
N TYR A 163 -4.88 -11.11 -0.78
CA TYR A 163 -4.38 -12.45 -1.15
C TYR A 163 -3.16 -12.86 -0.30
N ASN A 164 -2.20 -11.97 -0.13
CA ASN A 164 -0.97 -12.25 0.62
C ASN A 164 -1.23 -12.47 2.10
N ASN A 165 -2.13 -11.68 2.69
CA ASN A 165 -2.47 -11.81 4.11
C ASN A 165 -3.27 -13.09 4.37
N TYR A 166 -4.13 -13.50 3.44
CA TYR A 166 -4.86 -14.76 3.56
C TYR A 166 -3.96 -15.98 3.46
N LEU A 167 -2.99 -15.98 2.53
CA LEU A 167 -2.01 -17.05 2.44
C LEU A 167 -1.08 -17.09 3.65
N TYR A 168 -0.65 -15.92 4.13
CA TYR A 168 0.13 -15.83 5.35
C TYR A 168 -0.63 -16.40 6.56
N CYS A 169 -1.94 -16.14 6.66
CA CYS A 169 -2.79 -16.78 7.67
C CYS A 169 -2.76 -18.30 7.56
N GLU A 170 -2.93 -18.85 6.37
CA GLU A 170 -2.94 -20.29 6.12
C GLU A 170 -1.59 -20.95 6.47
N GLU A 171 -0.47 -20.34 6.07
CA GLU A 171 0.88 -20.82 6.38
C GLU A 171 1.16 -20.92 7.88
N HIS A 172 0.58 -20.01 8.67
CA HIS A 172 0.82 -19.91 10.12
C HIS A 172 -0.35 -20.48 10.96
N GLY A 173 -1.26 -21.24 10.33
CA GLY A 173 -2.37 -21.91 11.02
C GLY A 173 -3.45 -20.97 11.57
N MET A 174 -3.55 -19.75 11.05
CA MET A 174 -4.60 -18.78 11.38
C MET A 174 -5.80 -18.92 10.43
N GLU A 175 -7.02 -18.82 10.95
CA GLU A 175 -8.23 -18.88 10.15
C GLU A 175 -8.57 -17.53 9.50
N LYS A 176 -9.14 -17.55 8.29
CA LYS A 176 -9.34 -16.36 7.44
C LYS A 176 -10.61 -15.59 7.83
N PHE A 177 -10.55 -14.81 8.91
CA PHE A 177 -11.64 -13.95 9.43
C PHE A 177 -11.45 -12.44 9.15
N MET A 178 -10.61 -12.09 8.17
CA MET A 178 -10.45 -10.71 7.72
C MET A 178 -11.42 -10.40 6.59
N LYS A 179 -12.08 -9.25 6.63
CA LYS A 179 -12.88 -8.77 5.50
C LYS A 179 -11.94 -8.38 4.35
N PHE A 180 -12.34 -8.64 3.10
CA PHE A 180 -11.75 -7.99 1.93
C PHE A 180 -12.49 -6.69 1.59
N THR A 181 -11.87 -5.80 0.81
CA THR A 181 -12.40 -4.47 0.44
C THR A 181 -13.84 -4.49 -0.07
N MET A 182 -14.19 -5.50 -0.88
CA MET A 182 -15.51 -5.62 -1.50
C MET A 182 -16.50 -6.44 -0.68
N PHE A 183 -16.13 -6.91 0.52
CA PHE A 183 -16.96 -7.82 1.34
C PHE A 183 -18.38 -7.29 1.54
N LYS A 184 -18.53 -6.04 2.01
CA LYS A 184 -19.86 -5.43 2.25
C LYS A 184 -20.71 -5.38 0.98
N LYS A 185 -20.07 -5.12 -0.17
CA LYS A 185 -20.78 -5.07 -1.45
C LYS A 185 -21.18 -6.48 -1.90
N GLU A 186 -20.31 -7.46 -1.69
CA GLU A 186 -20.58 -8.86 -2.02
C GLU A 186 -21.75 -9.44 -1.20
N THR A 187 -21.84 -9.09 0.08
CA THR A 187 -22.84 -9.68 0.99
C THR A 187 -24.16 -8.91 1.02
N THR A 188 -24.15 -7.58 0.89
CA THR A 188 -25.34 -6.74 1.13
C THR A 188 -25.99 -6.23 -0.16
N ASP A 189 -25.21 -5.97 -1.21
CA ASP A 189 -25.73 -5.43 -2.47
C ASP A 189 -26.17 -6.58 -3.39
N LYS A 190 -27.45 -6.97 -3.29
CA LYS A 190 -28.03 -8.03 -4.12
C LYS A 190 -27.90 -7.77 -5.62
N LYS A 191 -27.94 -6.50 -6.05
CA LYS A 191 -27.81 -6.15 -7.47
C LYS A 191 -26.38 -6.41 -7.95
N TYR A 192 -25.38 -6.08 -7.13
CA TYR A 192 -23.99 -6.38 -7.42
C TYR A 192 -23.68 -7.88 -7.31
N HIS A 193 -24.17 -8.55 -6.28
CA HIS A 193 -23.95 -9.98 -6.08
C HIS A 193 -24.53 -10.80 -7.23
N ASN A 194 -25.79 -10.54 -7.61
CA ASN A 194 -26.50 -11.29 -8.65
C ASN A 194 -26.32 -10.74 -10.07
N ASP A 195 -25.41 -9.80 -10.29
CA ASP A 195 -25.18 -9.24 -11.62
C ASP A 195 -24.76 -10.36 -12.60
N PRO A 196 -25.59 -10.68 -13.61
CA PRO A 196 -25.33 -11.79 -14.52
C PRO A 196 -24.10 -11.54 -15.40
N TYR A 197 -23.62 -10.29 -15.47
CA TYR A 197 -22.45 -9.92 -16.24
C TYR A 197 -21.16 -10.02 -15.43
N ARG A 198 -21.17 -10.41 -14.15
CA ARG A 198 -19.94 -10.64 -13.39
C ARG A 198 -19.32 -11.99 -13.74
N ALA A 199 -18.00 -12.00 -13.92
CA ALA A 199 -17.27 -13.19 -14.34
C ALA A 199 -17.36 -14.35 -13.34
N VAL A 200 -17.49 -14.04 -12.03
CA VAL A 200 -17.69 -15.03 -10.96
C VAL A 200 -19.06 -15.72 -11.03
N ASN A 201 -20.06 -15.10 -11.68
CA ASN A 201 -21.42 -15.61 -11.82
C ASN A 201 -21.65 -16.36 -13.14
N PHE A 202 -20.65 -16.41 -14.03
CA PHE A 202 -20.77 -17.10 -15.30
C PHE A 202 -20.85 -18.61 -15.10
N LYS A 203 -21.76 -19.25 -15.83
CA LYS A 203 -21.89 -20.71 -15.85
C LYS A 203 -20.63 -21.32 -16.45
N ARG A 204 -20.17 -22.43 -15.89
CA ARG A 204 -19.09 -23.23 -16.45
C ARG A 204 -19.67 -24.35 -17.32
N ALA A 205 -19.15 -24.49 -18.53
CA ALA A 205 -19.44 -25.63 -19.40
C ALA A 205 -18.87 -26.91 -18.79
N LYS A 206 -19.33 -28.10 -19.26
CA LYS A 206 -18.70 -29.39 -18.90
C LYS A 206 -17.20 -29.44 -19.25
N SER A 207 -16.76 -28.67 -20.23
CA SER A 207 -15.36 -28.51 -20.63
C SER A 207 -14.58 -27.47 -19.80
N GLY A 208 -15.16 -26.92 -18.73
CA GLY A 208 -14.56 -25.87 -17.90
C GLY A 208 -14.62 -24.45 -18.46
N ALA A 209 -15.08 -24.26 -19.69
CA ALA A 209 -15.16 -22.94 -20.32
C ALA A 209 -16.25 -22.06 -19.69
N LEU A 210 -15.96 -20.79 -19.43
CA LEU A 210 -16.93 -19.82 -18.91
C LEU A 210 -17.90 -19.41 -20.04
N ILE A 211 -19.19 -19.39 -19.75
CA ILE A 211 -20.26 -19.04 -20.70
C ILE A 211 -20.89 -17.71 -20.26
N CYS A 212 -20.93 -16.74 -21.17
CA CYS A 212 -21.60 -15.46 -20.93
C CYS A 212 -23.14 -15.60 -20.95
N PRO A 213 -23.91 -14.62 -20.46
CA PRO A 213 -25.37 -14.66 -20.52
C PRO A 213 -25.94 -14.80 -21.94
N ASN A 214 -25.19 -14.38 -22.97
CA ASN A 214 -25.54 -14.55 -24.38
C ASN A 214 -25.14 -15.93 -24.96
N GLY A 215 -24.77 -16.90 -24.12
CA GLY A 215 -24.42 -18.27 -24.54
C GLY A 215 -23.03 -18.43 -25.20
N LYS A 216 -22.27 -17.35 -25.38
CA LYS A 216 -20.93 -17.40 -26.00
C LYS A 216 -19.85 -17.78 -24.99
N ARG A 217 -18.84 -18.53 -25.44
CA ARG A 217 -17.77 -19.02 -24.57
C ARG A 217 -16.66 -17.99 -24.42
N PHE A 218 -15.98 -18.04 -23.29
CA PHE A 218 -14.73 -17.35 -23.06
C PHE A 218 -13.56 -18.32 -23.28
N ARG A 219 -12.63 -17.94 -24.15
CA ARG A 219 -11.39 -18.66 -24.43
C ARG A 219 -10.27 -18.12 -23.57
N PHE A 220 -9.49 -19.02 -22.98
CA PHE A 220 -8.28 -18.67 -22.25
C PHE A 220 -7.26 -18.05 -23.22
N LYS A 221 -6.64 -16.94 -22.83
CA LYS A 221 -5.57 -16.29 -23.60
C LYS A 221 -4.21 -16.59 -23.00
N TYR A 222 -3.97 -16.13 -21.77
CA TYR A 222 -2.69 -16.27 -21.08
C TYR A 222 -2.84 -15.98 -19.58
N ASN A 223 -1.84 -16.40 -18.82
CA ASN A 223 -1.68 -16.03 -17.41
C ASN A 223 -0.86 -14.74 -17.31
N LYS A 224 -1.36 -13.79 -16.54
CA LYS A 224 -0.67 -12.55 -16.22
C LYS A 224 -0.16 -12.61 -14.78
N GLN A 225 1.14 -12.47 -14.58
CA GLN A 225 1.68 -12.32 -13.23
C GLN A 225 1.26 -10.96 -12.65
N VAL A 226 0.83 -10.97 -11.39
CA VAL A 226 0.49 -9.74 -10.68
C VAL A 226 1.77 -9.09 -10.18
N TYR A 227 2.00 -7.84 -10.60
CA TYR A 227 3.17 -7.06 -10.20
C TYR A 227 3.21 -6.88 -8.67
N LYS A 228 4.40 -6.98 -8.07
CA LYS A 228 4.66 -6.88 -6.61
C LYS A 228 3.90 -7.91 -5.76
N ASN A 229 3.86 -9.17 -6.18
CA ASN A 229 3.37 -10.23 -5.32
C ASN A 229 4.50 -11.10 -4.72
N LYS A 230 4.44 -11.36 -3.41
CA LYS A 230 5.31 -12.27 -2.66
C LYS A 230 4.99 -13.76 -2.92
N TYR A 231 3.74 -14.11 -3.21
CA TYR A 231 3.28 -15.50 -3.36
C TYR A 231 2.95 -15.91 -4.81
N GLY A 232 3.56 -15.27 -5.82
CA GLY A 232 3.45 -15.74 -7.21
C GLY A 232 2.07 -15.69 -7.88
N ARG A 233 1.06 -15.04 -7.29
CA ARG A 233 -0.31 -14.85 -7.83
C ARG A 233 -0.32 -14.55 -9.32
N THR A 234 -1.08 -15.37 -10.03
CA THR A 234 -1.41 -15.19 -11.44
C THR A 234 -2.86 -14.80 -11.63
N GLU A 235 -3.12 -14.04 -12.68
CA GLU A 235 -4.45 -13.68 -13.14
C GLU A 235 -4.68 -14.29 -14.52
N GLU A 236 -5.74 -15.07 -14.65
CA GLU A 236 -6.13 -15.71 -15.89
C GLU A 236 -6.92 -14.72 -16.75
N ILE A 237 -6.44 -14.46 -17.96
CA ILE A 237 -7.12 -13.59 -18.90
C ILE A 237 -7.91 -14.44 -19.89
N TYR A 238 -9.21 -14.17 -19.99
CA TYR A 238 -10.09 -14.79 -20.97
C TYR A 238 -10.70 -13.77 -21.90
N GLU A 239 -10.96 -14.16 -23.15
CA GLU A 239 -11.67 -13.35 -24.14
C GLU A 239 -12.91 -14.07 -24.67
N CYS A 240 -14.02 -13.35 -24.78
CA CYS A 240 -15.25 -13.85 -25.37
C CYS A 240 -15.05 -14.13 -26.87
N GLU A 241 -15.65 -15.21 -27.38
CA GLU A 241 -15.57 -15.59 -28.79
C GLU A 241 -16.10 -14.53 -29.77
N GLY A 242 -17.08 -13.72 -29.37
CA GLY A 242 -17.58 -12.64 -30.21
C GLY A 242 -18.60 -11.73 -29.54
N CYS A 243 -18.42 -10.41 -29.61
CA CYS A 243 -19.33 -9.43 -29.01
C CYS A 243 -19.87 -8.38 -30.01
N GLU A 244 -19.68 -8.58 -31.31
CA GLU A 244 -20.00 -7.57 -32.34
C GLU A 244 -21.50 -7.20 -32.34
N ASP A 245 -22.40 -8.17 -32.48
CA ASP A 245 -23.87 -7.99 -32.49
C ASP A 245 -24.57 -8.47 -31.20
N CYS A 246 -23.91 -8.34 -30.05
CA CYS A 246 -24.50 -8.81 -28.80
C CYS A 246 -25.56 -7.83 -28.27
N PRO A 247 -26.83 -8.25 -28.01
CA PRO A 247 -27.86 -7.36 -27.47
C PRO A 247 -27.50 -6.82 -26.08
N TYR A 248 -26.70 -7.57 -25.32
CA TYR A 248 -26.24 -7.20 -23.98
C TYR A 248 -24.96 -6.36 -23.97
N LYS A 249 -24.43 -5.96 -25.14
CA LYS A 249 -23.15 -5.23 -25.24
C LYS A 249 -23.11 -3.94 -24.38
N PRO A 250 -24.17 -3.10 -24.32
CA PRO A 250 -24.16 -1.87 -23.51
C PRO A 250 -23.95 -2.13 -22.01
N ASP A 251 -24.55 -3.21 -21.49
CA ASP A 251 -24.51 -3.54 -20.06
C ASP A 251 -23.31 -4.43 -19.70
N CYS A 252 -22.91 -5.32 -20.62
CA CYS A 252 -21.91 -6.35 -20.40
C CYS A 252 -20.48 -5.88 -20.72
N CYS A 253 -20.30 -5.02 -21.73
CA CYS A 253 -18.99 -4.65 -22.28
C CYS A 253 -18.66 -3.19 -21.97
N LYS A 254 -17.69 -2.96 -21.07
CA LYS A 254 -17.19 -1.61 -20.78
C LYS A 254 -16.27 -1.04 -21.88
N LYS A 255 -15.80 -1.87 -22.81
CA LYS A 255 -14.95 -1.45 -23.93
C LYS A 255 -15.82 -0.92 -25.07
N LYS A 256 -15.39 0.19 -25.68
CA LYS A 256 -16.07 0.79 -26.85
C LYS A 256 -15.99 -0.09 -28.11
N SER A 257 -14.94 -0.90 -28.25
CA SER A 257 -14.75 -1.80 -29.40
C SER A 257 -14.09 -3.12 -28.98
N GLY A 258 -14.31 -4.16 -29.79
CA GLY A 258 -13.75 -5.50 -29.61
C GLY A 258 -14.53 -6.42 -28.67
N ASN A 259 -13.98 -7.62 -28.46
CA ASN A 259 -14.56 -8.64 -27.60
C ASN A 259 -14.34 -8.33 -26.12
N ARG A 260 -15.29 -8.77 -25.29
CA ARG A 260 -15.16 -8.67 -23.84
C ARG A 260 -13.99 -9.52 -23.36
N THR A 261 -13.09 -8.91 -22.61
CA THR A 261 -12.04 -9.61 -21.86
C THR A 261 -12.37 -9.61 -20.39
N ILE A 262 -12.20 -10.75 -19.72
CA ILE A 262 -12.33 -10.88 -18.27
C ILE A 262 -11.01 -11.30 -17.67
N CYS A 263 -10.75 -10.80 -16.46
CA CYS A 263 -9.67 -11.24 -15.61
C CYS A 263 -10.28 -12.05 -14.47
N MET A 264 -9.77 -13.26 -14.25
CA MET A 264 -10.19 -14.13 -13.17
C MET A 264 -8.98 -14.54 -12.34
N ASN A 265 -9.19 -14.66 -11.04
CA ASN A 265 -8.23 -15.26 -10.14
C ASN A 265 -8.98 -16.31 -9.32
N GLN A 266 -8.83 -17.58 -9.71
CA GLN A 266 -9.64 -18.66 -9.13
C GLN A 266 -9.30 -18.86 -7.65
N GLU A 267 -8.03 -18.82 -7.30
CA GLU A 267 -7.56 -18.96 -5.91
C GLU A 267 -8.12 -17.87 -5.00
N LEU A 268 -7.99 -16.60 -5.39
CA LEU A 268 -8.53 -15.48 -4.62
C LEU A 268 -10.06 -15.55 -4.54
N THR A 269 -10.73 -16.02 -5.60
CA THR A 269 -12.19 -16.22 -5.57
C THR A 269 -12.57 -17.30 -4.57
N ALA A 270 -11.84 -18.41 -4.52
CA ALA A 270 -12.05 -19.48 -3.53
C ALA A 270 -11.78 -18.98 -2.10
N ILE A 271 -10.69 -18.24 -1.89
CA ILE A 271 -10.37 -17.60 -0.60
C ILE A 271 -11.48 -16.63 -0.18
N HIS A 272 -12.02 -15.82 -1.10
CA HIS A 272 -13.12 -14.93 -0.78
C HIS A 272 -14.40 -15.70 -0.40
N GLN A 273 -14.71 -16.81 -1.06
CA GLN A 273 -15.84 -17.67 -0.70
C GLN A 273 -15.67 -18.29 0.68
N GLU A 274 -14.47 -18.77 1.01
CA GLU A 274 -14.12 -19.27 2.34
C GLU A 274 -14.29 -18.17 3.41
N VAL A 275 -13.75 -16.97 3.15
CA VAL A 275 -13.90 -15.81 4.05
C VAL A 275 -15.37 -15.43 4.25
N ILE A 276 -16.19 -15.45 3.19
CA ILE A 276 -17.63 -15.19 3.30
C ILE A 276 -18.29 -16.24 4.19
N SER A 277 -18.05 -17.53 3.92
CA SER A 277 -18.60 -18.63 4.72
C SER A 277 -18.20 -18.52 6.20
N ASN A 278 -16.93 -18.22 6.47
CA ASN A 278 -16.41 -18.01 7.82
C ASN A 278 -17.11 -16.84 8.50
N LEU A 279 -17.22 -15.68 7.85
CA LEU A 279 -17.76 -14.45 8.44
C LEU A 279 -19.29 -14.40 8.56
N GLU A 280 -20.01 -15.17 7.75
CA GLU A 280 -21.47 -15.33 7.80
C GLU A 280 -21.91 -16.46 8.74
N SER A 281 -20.99 -17.34 9.17
CA SER A 281 -21.26 -18.29 10.23
C SER A 281 -21.62 -17.59 11.56
N ILE A 282 -22.33 -18.30 12.45
CA ILE A 282 -22.66 -17.80 13.79
C ILE A 282 -21.38 -17.39 14.54
N HIS A 283 -20.33 -18.21 14.44
CA HIS A 283 -19.04 -17.92 15.06
C HIS A 283 -18.40 -16.64 14.50
N GLY A 284 -18.38 -16.49 13.17
CA GLY A 284 -17.86 -15.30 12.51
C GLY A 284 -18.65 -14.03 12.82
N ALA A 285 -19.98 -14.12 12.96
CA ALA A 285 -20.81 -13.01 13.38
C ALA A 285 -20.47 -12.54 14.81
N LEU A 286 -20.29 -13.48 15.74
CA LEU A 286 -19.86 -13.18 17.11
C LEU A 286 -18.46 -12.56 17.15
N LEU A 287 -17.51 -13.12 16.40
CA LEU A 287 -16.15 -12.58 16.27
C LEU A 287 -16.14 -11.14 15.72
N ARG A 288 -16.94 -10.85 14.68
CA ARG A 288 -17.06 -9.50 14.14
C ARG A 288 -17.67 -8.51 15.13
N MET A 289 -18.70 -8.93 15.87
CA MET A 289 -19.31 -8.12 16.91
C MET A 289 -18.30 -7.79 18.01
N ASN A 290 -17.60 -8.81 18.52
CA ASN A 290 -16.56 -8.65 19.54
C ASN A 290 -15.44 -7.73 19.07
N ARG A 291 -14.97 -7.89 17.84
CA ARG A 291 -13.92 -7.02 17.28
C ARG A 291 -14.38 -5.57 17.18
N SER A 292 -15.62 -5.29 16.77
CA SER A 292 -16.15 -3.93 16.73
C SER A 292 -16.18 -3.31 18.13
N ILE A 293 -16.76 -4.02 19.11
CA ILE A 293 -16.82 -3.57 20.51
C ILE A 293 -15.42 -3.29 21.07
N GLN A 294 -14.49 -4.23 20.91
CA GLN A 294 -13.14 -4.13 21.49
C GLN A 294 -12.29 -3.06 20.80
N ALA A 295 -12.20 -3.08 19.47
CA ALA A 295 -11.34 -2.16 18.74
C ALA A 295 -11.87 -0.72 18.81
N GLU A 296 -13.16 -0.51 18.53
CA GLU A 296 -13.75 0.84 18.55
C GLU A 296 -13.81 1.37 19.98
N GLY A 297 -14.12 0.53 20.98
CA GLY A 297 -14.10 0.92 22.38
C GLY A 297 -12.70 1.34 22.84
N THR A 298 -11.67 0.57 22.51
CA THR A 298 -10.27 0.90 22.86
C THR A 298 -9.82 2.21 22.22
N PHE A 299 -10.01 2.36 20.90
CA PHE A 299 -9.66 3.60 20.22
C PHE A 299 -10.51 4.79 20.64
N GLY A 300 -11.78 4.56 20.99
CA GLY A 300 -12.70 5.56 21.51
C GLY A 300 -12.19 6.15 22.82
N VAL A 301 -11.85 5.30 23.78
CA VAL A 301 -11.30 5.72 25.08
C VAL A 301 -9.99 6.47 24.90
N ILE A 302 -9.06 5.95 24.11
CA ILE A 302 -7.75 6.60 23.91
C ILE A 302 -7.93 7.97 23.25
N LYS A 303 -8.69 8.05 22.15
CA LYS A 303 -8.76 9.26 21.33
C LYS A 303 -9.68 10.33 21.90
N TRP A 304 -10.81 9.93 22.51
CA TRP A 304 -11.84 10.86 22.96
C TRP A 304 -11.80 11.05 24.48
N ASP A 305 -11.91 9.97 25.26
CA ASP A 305 -11.98 10.08 26.72
C ASP A 305 -10.65 10.55 27.33
N LYS A 306 -9.52 10.10 26.76
CA LYS A 306 -8.17 10.53 27.15
C LYS A 306 -7.61 11.63 26.27
N SER A 307 -8.39 12.11 25.28
CA SER A 307 -8.02 13.19 24.36
C SER A 307 -6.69 12.98 23.61
N TYR A 308 -6.25 11.73 23.45
CA TYR A 308 -5.01 11.41 22.73
C TYR A 308 -5.26 11.30 21.23
N LYS A 309 -5.20 12.46 20.54
CA LYS A 309 -5.52 12.57 19.10
C LYS A 309 -4.31 12.73 18.20
N ARG A 310 -3.13 13.05 18.76
CA ARG A 310 -1.90 13.32 18.01
C ARG A 310 -0.70 12.74 18.77
N LEU A 311 0.25 12.23 18.00
CA LEU A 311 1.55 11.80 18.49
C LEU A 311 2.39 13.02 18.87
N TYR A 312 3.16 12.91 19.95
CA TYR A 312 4.06 13.98 20.40
C TYR A 312 5.53 13.70 20.06
N ARG A 313 5.89 12.44 19.79
CA ARG A 313 7.24 12.03 19.39
C ARG A 313 7.39 11.92 17.87
N ARG A 314 8.65 11.94 17.42
CA ARG A 314 9.09 11.76 16.03
C ARG A 314 10.07 10.60 15.94
N GLY A 315 10.13 9.96 14.79
CA GLY A 315 10.88 8.72 14.56
C GLY A 315 10.13 7.48 15.03
N GLU A 316 10.17 6.41 14.22
CA GLU A 316 9.37 5.19 14.42
C GLU A 316 9.58 4.59 15.82
N LYS A 317 10.83 4.55 16.29
CA LYS A 317 11.19 4.00 17.62
C LYS A 317 10.55 4.79 18.77
N ASN A 318 10.59 6.12 18.71
CA ASN A 318 10.05 6.97 19.77
C ASN A 318 8.52 6.96 19.77
N VAL A 319 7.91 6.90 18.59
CA VAL A 319 6.46 6.79 18.45
C VAL A 319 5.98 5.43 18.97
N ASN A 320 6.69 4.34 18.64
CA ASN A 320 6.41 3.02 19.21
C ASN A 320 6.50 3.03 20.75
N LEU A 321 7.53 3.67 21.32
CA LEU A 321 7.65 3.84 22.77
C LEU A 321 6.46 4.59 23.36
N GLU A 322 6.09 5.73 22.77
CA GLU A 322 4.95 6.55 23.20
C GLU A 322 3.65 5.74 23.25
N LEU A 323 3.35 5.01 22.18
CA LEU A 323 2.14 4.17 22.13
C LEU A 323 2.17 2.98 23.07
N THR A 324 3.35 2.39 23.27
CA THR A 324 3.52 1.27 24.20
C THR A 324 3.19 1.74 25.62
N LEU A 325 3.69 2.90 26.04
CA LEU A 325 3.38 3.49 27.35
C LEU A 325 1.88 3.80 27.51
N ILE A 326 1.24 4.36 26.47
CA ILE A 326 -0.21 4.61 26.47
C ILE A 326 -0.99 3.31 26.59
N SER A 327 -0.55 2.26 25.90
CA SER A 327 -1.18 0.94 25.93
C SER A 327 -1.07 0.29 27.32
N CYS A 328 0.09 0.40 27.96
CA CYS A 328 0.27 -0.02 29.35
C CYS A 328 -0.68 0.72 30.29
N GLY A 329 -0.77 2.06 30.17
CA GLY A 329 -1.68 2.88 30.96
C GLY A 329 -3.15 2.50 30.75
N TYR A 330 -3.56 2.28 29.50
CA TYR A 330 -4.90 1.81 29.14
C TYR A 330 -5.21 0.46 29.79
N ASN A 331 -4.31 -0.52 29.66
CA ASN A 331 -4.50 -1.86 30.20
C ASN A 331 -4.60 -1.84 31.73
N LEU A 332 -3.74 -1.08 32.42
CA LEU A 332 -3.79 -0.95 33.88
C LEU A 332 -5.10 -0.31 34.36
N TYR A 333 -5.54 0.76 33.69
CA TYR A 333 -6.81 1.41 33.97
C TYR A 333 -7.99 0.46 33.76
N LYS A 334 -8.00 -0.28 32.64
CA LYS A 334 -9.04 -1.26 32.32
C LYS A 334 -9.08 -2.39 33.36
N TYR A 335 -7.92 -2.91 33.73
CA TYR A 335 -7.77 -3.96 34.74
C TYR A 335 -8.31 -3.50 36.10
N HIS A 336 -7.91 -2.32 36.57
CA HIS A 336 -8.39 -1.75 37.82
C HIS A 336 -9.92 -1.63 37.84
N ASN A 337 -10.52 -1.06 36.80
CA ASN A 337 -11.98 -0.90 36.70
C ASN A 337 -12.73 -2.24 36.60
N LYS A 338 -12.13 -3.24 35.95
CA LYS A 338 -12.71 -4.59 35.88
C LYS A 338 -12.71 -5.22 37.27
N LYS A 339 -11.61 -5.12 38.01
CA LYS A 339 -11.51 -5.61 39.39
C LYS A 339 -12.49 -4.93 40.33
N SER A 340 -12.61 -3.59 40.27
CA SER A 340 -13.54 -2.84 41.12
C SER A 340 -15.01 -3.23 40.85
N ARG A 341 -15.41 -3.40 39.58
CA ARG A 341 -16.77 -3.83 39.23
C ARG A 341 -17.10 -5.24 39.74
N LEU A 342 -16.14 -6.16 39.70
CA LEU A 342 -16.31 -7.50 40.26
C LEU A 342 -16.47 -7.47 41.79
N LEU A 343 -15.74 -6.60 42.47
CA LEU A 343 -15.86 -6.41 43.91
C LEU A 343 -17.19 -5.76 44.33
N THR A 344 -17.80 -4.93 43.47
CA THR A 344 -19.12 -4.32 43.75
C THR A 344 -20.28 -5.25 43.40
N ALA A 345 -20.06 -6.24 42.53
CA ALA A 345 -21.07 -7.21 42.11
C ALA A 345 -21.11 -8.48 42.98
N ALA A 346 -20.01 -8.76 43.70
CA ALA A 346 -19.93 -9.76 44.76
C ALA A 346 -20.41 -9.18 46.09
#